data_AF-A0A7J9LUJ8-F1
#
_entry.id   AF-A0A7J9LUJ8-F1
#
_cell.length_a   1.000
_cell.length_b   1.000
_cell.length_c   1.000
_cell.angle_alpha   90.00
_cell.angle_beta   90.00
_cell.angle_gamma   90.00
#
_symmetry.space_group_name_H-M   'P 1'
#
loop_
_entity.id
_entity.type
_entity.pdbx_description
1 polymer ?
#
loop_
_entity_poly.entity_id
_entity_poly.type
_entity_poly.pdbx_seq_one_letter_code
_entity_poly.pdbx_strand_id
1 'polypeptide(L)'
;MVCNSCLKSVIVQTGQIGTILTRKRVHLQSTVRTLYAGGAGLTFLWNREFRTSVKMMVDSGAAAGQGPLVHKFPEKDDAGYVSGGWKSEDGRLSCGYSSFRGKRATMEDCYDIKTSKINGQTVCLFGIFDGHGGSRAAEYLKQHLFEKLMKHPQFMTDTKLAISETYQQTDADFLDSERDTYRDDGSTASTAVLVGNHLYVANVGDSRTIISKAGKAIPLSEDHKPNRSDERKRIESAGGVVMWAGTWRVGGVLAMSRAFGNRMLKQFVVAEPEIQDREINEEFEFLVLASDGLWDVVPNEDAVSLARVEEEPETAARKLTETAFTRGSADNITCIVVRFHHGKADPLNSDSQA
;
A
#
# COMPACT_ATOMS: atom_id res chain seq x y z
N MET A 1 13.11 55.19 23.49
CA MET A 1 11.63 55.20 23.56
C MET A 1 11.15 53.88 22.95
N VAL A 2 11.21 52.76 23.67
CA VAL A 2 10.27 52.27 24.72
C VAL A 2 8.88 51.91 24.16
N CYS A 3 8.68 50.58 24.02
CA CYS A 3 7.45 49.78 24.24
C CYS A 3 6.22 50.00 23.33
N ASN A 4 5.38 48.99 23.02
CA ASN A 4 5.11 47.77 23.79
C ASN A 4 4.58 46.61 22.91
N SER A 5 5.12 45.43 23.19
CA SER A 5 4.61 44.10 22.85
C SER A 5 3.45 43.69 23.77
N CYS A 6 2.42 43.02 23.24
CA CYS A 6 1.39 42.33 24.02
C CYS A 6 1.55 40.81 23.87
N LEU A 7 2.36 40.20 24.73
CA LEU A 7 2.38 38.76 25.01
C LEU A 7 1.36 38.48 26.12
N LYS A 8 0.33 37.69 25.83
CA LYS A 8 -0.54 37.11 26.86
C LYS A 8 0.01 35.75 27.25
N SER A 9 0.62 35.70 28.43
CA SER A 9 1.00 34.47 29.13
C SER A 9 -0.24 33.75 29.66
N VAL A 10 -0.41 32.48 29.30
CA VAL A 10 -1.33 31.56 29.97
C VAL A 10 -0.52 30.74 30.96
N ILE A 11 -0.79 30.94 32.25
CA ILE A 11 -0.27 30.13 33.35
C ILE A 11 -1.24 28.95 33.52
N VAL A 12 -0.78 27.73 33.27
CA VAL A 12 -1.48 26.52 33.71
C VAL A 12 -0.71 25.93 34.87
N GLN A 13 -1.35 25.92 36.04
CA GLN A 13 -0.85 25.32 37.26
C GLN A 13 -0.69 23.81 37.09
N THR A 14 0.51 23.32 37.43
CA THR A 14 0.86 21.92 37.60
C THR A 14 0.16 21.36 38.84
N GLY A 15 -0.83 20.49 38.63
CA GLY A 15 -1.42 19.67 39.68
C GLY A 15 -0.66 18.34 39.81
N GLN A 16 0.06 18.18 40.91
CA GLN A 16 0.75 16.95 41.30
C GLN A 16 -0.28 16.02 41.96
N ILE A 17 -0.49 14.81 41.44
CA ILE A 17 -1.27 13.76 42.13
C ILE A 17 -0.42 12.50 42.21
N GLY A 18 -0.07 12.15 43.44
CA GLY A 18 0.77 11.00 43.79
C GLY A 18 0.07 9.66 43.60
N THR A 19 0.89 8.66 43.31
CA THR A 19 0.53 7.26 43.17
C THR A 19 0.31 6.64 44.55
N ILE A 20 -0.91 6.17 44.85
CA ILE A 20 -1.16 5.19 45.91
C ILE A 20 -2.00 4.05 45.33
N LEU A 21 -1.36 2.89 45.25
CA LEU A 21 -2.00 1.59 45.01
C LEU A 21 -2.86 1.21 46.20
N THR A 22 -4.16 0.96 46.00
CA THR A 22 -4.88 -0.11 46.70
C THR A 22 -6.14 -0.53 45.92
N ARG A 23 -6.35 -1.85 45.89
CA ARG A 23 -7.51 -2.56 45.32
C ARG A 23 -8.83 -2.05 45.93
N LYS A 24 -9.79 -1.65 45.09
CA LYS A 24 -11.20 -2.17 45.02
C LYS A 24 -12.09 -1.19 44.22
N ARG A 25 -12.92 -1.79 43.36
CA ARG A 25 -14.13 -1.29 42.67
C ARG A 25 -14.49 0.19 42.89
N VAL A 26 -14.50 0.98 41.81
CA VAL A 26 -15.23 2.24 41.74
C VAL A 26 -16.39 2.09 40.76
N HIS A 27 -17.58 2.38 41.27
CA HIS A 27 -18.84 2.48 40.56
C HIS A 27 -18.94 3.93 40.07
N LEU A 28 -19.02 4.18 38.77
CA LEU A 28 -19.25 5.52 38.23
C LEU A 28 -20.67 5.60 37.66
N GLN A 29 -21.52 6.36 38.35
CA GLN A 29 -22.82 6.78 37.85
C GLN A 29 -22.63 7.78 36.70
N SER A 30 -23.28 7.52 35.56
CA SER A 30 -23.39 8.48 34.46
C SER A 30 -24.36 9.60 34.86
N THR A 31 -23.89 10.84 34.83
CA THR A 31 -24.77 12.00 34.90
C THR A 31 -25.37 12.24 33.51
N VAL A 32 -26.58 11.74 33.30
CA VAL A 32 -27.38 12.02 32.11
C VAL A 32 -28.09 13.36 32.33
N ARG A 33 -27.80 14.37 31.49
CA ARG A 33 -28.69 15.53 31.30
C ARG A 33 -29.63 15.20 30.14
N THR A 34 -30.87 14.85 30.45
CA THR A 34 -31.94 14.69 29.47
C THR A 34 -32.76 15.97 29.38
N LEU A 35 -32.88 16.53 28.18
CA LEU A 35 -33.97 17.44 27.80
C LEU A 35 -35.17 16.57 27.38
N TYR A 36 -36.32 16.83 27.98
CA TYR A 36 -37.59 16.18 27.67
C TYR A 36 -38.16 16.66 26.34
N ALA A 37 -38.57 15.73 25.49
CA ALA A 37 -39.65 15.93 24.52
C ALA A 37 -40.41 14.61 24.28
N GLY A 38 -41.66 14.58 24.76
CA GLY A 38 -42.83 13.84 24.27
C GLY A 38 -42.71 12.40 23.73
N GLY A 39 -43.29 11.47 24.49
CA GLY A 39 -44.42 10.68 23.98
C GLY A 39 -44.16 9.32 23.31
N ALA A 40 -44.75 8.28 23.91
CA ALA A 40 -45.01 6.92 23.41
C ALA A 40 -43.82 5.94 23.41
N GLY A 41 -43.79 5.12 24.47
CA GLY A 41 -42.90 3.97 24.60
C GLY A 41 -43.47 2.69 23.97
N LEU A 42 -42.55 1.82 23.59
CA LEU A 42 -42.73 0.37 23.42
C LEU A 42 -41.36 -0.26 23.73
N THR A 43 -41.21 -0.79 24.95
CA THR A 43 -40.03 -1.52 25.40
C THR A 43 -40.15 -2.98 24.96
N PHE A 44 -39.31 -3.42 24.03
CA PHE A 44 -39.01 -4.84 23.84
C PHE A 44 -37.64 -5.13 24.46
N LEU A 45 -37.64 -5.90 25.53
CA LEU A 45 -36.45 -6.49 26.14
C LEU A 45 -36.01 -7.68 25.31
N TRP A 46 -34.84 -7.61 24.67
CA TRP A 46 -34.18 -8.79 24.12
C TRP A 46 -32.87 -9.03 24.87
N ASN A 47 -32.91 -9.92 25.84
CA ASN A 47 -31.72 -10.57 26.36
C ASN A 47 -31.29 -11.64 25.34
N ARG A 48 -30.06 -11.59 24.86
CA ARG A 48 -29.46 -12.72 24.15
C ARG A 48 -28.02 -12.92 24.61
N GLU A 49 -27.84 -13.97 25.40
CA GLU A 49 -26.55 -14.56 25.72
C GLU A 49 -25.94 -15.13 24.43
N PHE A 50 -24.71 -14.73 24.11
CA PHE A 50 -23.94 -15.39 23.06
C PHE A 50 -23.19 -16.58 23.66
N ARG A 51 -23.73 -17.78 23.39
CA ARG A 51 -23.03 -19.05 23.59
C ARG A 51 -22.60 -19.54 22.20
N THR A 52 -21.31 -19.44 21.89
CA THR A 52 -20.73 -19.99 20.66
C THR A 52 -20.75 -21.52 20.73
N SER A 53 -21.63 -22.12 19.93
CA SER A 53 -21.62 -23.54 19.59
C SER A 53 -21.48 -23.63 18.08
N VAL A 54 -20.31 -24.05 17.59
CA VAL A 54 -20.08 -24.33 16.17
C VAL A 54 -20.67 -25.70 15.89
N LYS A 55 -21.81 -25.74 15.21
CA LYS A 55 -22.39 -26.97 14.66
C LYS A 55 -22.11 -26.98 13.16
N MET A 56 -21.26 -27.90 12.72
CA MET A 56 -21.00 -28.12 11.30
C MET A 56 -22.25 -28.68 10.63
N MET A 57 -22.68 -28.04 9.55
CA MET A 57 -23.68 -28.56 8.61
C MET A 57 -23.06 -28.52 7.23
N VAL A 58 -22.92 -29.70 6.64
CA VAL A 58 -22.52 -29.92 5.24
C VAL A 58 -23.80 -29.89 4.43
N ASP A 59 -23.86 -29.04 3.40
CA ASP A 59 -24.82 -29.22 2.32
C ASP A 59 -24.09 -29.23 0.97
N SER A 60 -24.47 -30.23 0.19
CA SER A 60 -23.92 -30.58 -1.12
C SER A 60 -24.77 -29.93 -2.20
N GLY A 61 -24.15 -29.27 -3.19
CA GLY A 61 -24.88 -28.75 -4.35
C GLY A 61 -23.93 -28.14 -5.38
N ALA A 62 -23.81 -28.80 -6.54
CA ALA A 62 -22.84 -28.54 -7.58
C ALA A 62 -23.15 -27.31 -8.47
N ALA A 63 -22.11 -26.57 -8.87
CA ALA A 63 -22.05 -25.88 -10.16
C ALA A 63 -20.59 -25.47 -10.53
N ALA A 64 -20.10 -26.08 -11.61
CA ALA A 64 -19.11 -25.60 -12.59
C ALA A 64 -17.80 -24.88 -12.13
N GLY A 65 -16.75 -25.70 -12.01
CA GLY A 65 -15.35 -25.45 -12.40
C GLY A 65 -14.84 -24.02 -12.61
N GLN A 66 -14.33 -23.42 -11.54
CA GLN A 66 -13.12 -22.60 -11.59
C GLN A 66 -12.03 -23.37 -10.83
N GLY A 67 -10.85 -23.52 -11.44
CA GLY A 67 -9.70 -24.13 -10.77
C GLY A 67 -9.38 -23.39 -9.47
N PRO A 68 -8.84 -24.06 -8.43
CA PRO A 68 -8.69 -23.44 -7.13
C PRO A 68 -7.72 -22.26 -7.22
N LEU A 69 -8.21 -21.06 -6.91
CA LEU A 69 -7.36 -19.97 -6.43
C LEU A 69 -6.69 -20.46 -5.16
N VAL A 70 -5.44 -20.90 -5.26
CA VAL A 70 -4.63 -21.28 -4.10
C VAL A 70 -4.22 -19.99 -3.39
N HIS A 71 -5.10 -19.48 -2.54
CA HIS A 71 -4.71 -18.55 -1.48
C HIS A 71 -3.93 -19.35 -0.43
N LYS A 72 -2.61 -19.49 -0.60
CA LYS A 72 -1.75 -19.78 0.55
C LYS A 72 -1.85 -18.56 1.48
N PHE A 73 -2.38 -18.77 2.68
CA PHE A 73 -2.28 -17.75 3.72
C PHE A 73 -0.79 -17.48 3.97
N PRO A 74 -0.36 -16.21 4.04
CA PRO A 74 1.04 -15.92 4.31
C PRO A 74 1.39 -16.44 5.71
N GLU A 75 2.33 -17.38 5.80
CA GLU A 75 2.87 -17.82 7.09
C GLU A 75 3.84 -16.77 7.61
N LYS A 76 3.67 -16.39 8.87
CA LYS A 76 4.57 -15.47 9.55
C LYS A 76 5.67 -16.28 10.24
N ASP A 77 6.93 -15.94 9.99
CA ASP A 77 8.05 -16.60 10.66
C ASP A 77 8.24 -16.13 12.11
N ASP A 78 9.13 -16.80 12.84
CA ASP A 78 9.45 -16.48 14.24
C ASP A 78 10.04 -15.08 14.42
N ALA A 79 10.69 -14.55 13.38
CA ALA A 79 11.23 -13.18 13.36
C ALA A 79 10.17 -12.12 13.04
N GLY A 80 8.98 -12.56 12.64
CA GLY A 80 7.81 -11.74 12.38
C GLY A 80 7.69 -11.24 10.94
N TYR A 81 8.47 -11.79 10.01
CA TYR A 81 8.34 -11.53 8.58
C TYR A 81 7.21 -12.35 7.99
N VAL A 82 6.53 -11.76 7.01
CA VAL A 82 5.60 -12.43 6.13
C VAL A 82 6.24 -12.47 4.74
N SER A 83 6.60 -13.65 4.26
CA SER A 83 7.24 -13.82 2.94
C SER A 83 6.59 -14.92 2.13
N GLY A 84 6.87 -14.90 0.83
CA GLY A 84 6.45 -15.94 -0.09
C GLY A 84 6.87 -15.63 -1.51
N GLY A 85 6.72 -16.61 -2.39
CA GLY A 85 7.00 -16.44 -3.80
C GLY A 85 6.31 -17.47 -4.68
N TRP A 86 6.34 -17.21 -5.98
CA TRP A 86 5.81 -18.11 -7.00
C TRP A 86 6.57 -17.93 -8.32
N LYS A 87 6.46 -18.92 -9.21
CA LYS A 87 6.97 -18.88 -10.59
C LYS A 87 5.79 -18.95 -11.53
N SER A 88 5.80 -18.18 -12.62
CA SER A 88 4.72 -18.19 -13.60
C SER A 88 4.63 -19.53 -14.31
N GLU A 89 3.41 -19.92 -14.70
CA GLU A 89 3.15 -21.18 -15.42
C GLU A 89 3.95 -21.28 -16.72
N ASP A 90 4.16 -20.15 -17.40
CA ASP A 90 4.94 -20.06 -18.63
C ASP A 90 6.45 -19.93 -18.40
N GLY A 91 6.90 -19.91 -17.14
CA GLY A 91 8.31 -19.82 -16.76
C GLY A 91 8.97 -18.47 -17.06
N ARG A 92 8.26 -17.49 -17.62
CA ARG A 92 8.83 -16.20 -18.03
C ARG A 92 9.12 -15.25 -16.89
N LEU A 93 8.55 -15.47 -15.71
CA LEU A 93 8.85 -14.68 -14.52
C LEU A 93 8.73 -15.47 -13.23
N SER A 94 9.42 -14.98 -12.20
CA SER A 94 9.18 -15.39 -10.81
C SER A 94 9.04 -14.17 -9.92
N CYS A 95 8.25 -14.30 -8.87
CA CYS A 95 7.94 -13.23 -7.93
C CYS A 95 8.22 -13.69 -6.51
N GLY A 96 8.69 -12.78 -5.69
CA GLY A 96 8.87 -12.97 -4.25
C GLY A 96 8.54 -11.70 -3.51
N TYR A 97 8.08 -11.83 -2.28
CA TYR A 97 7.74 -10.70 -1.43
C TYR A 97 8.20 -10.94 0.00
N SER A 98 8.41 -9.85 0.72
CA SER A 98 8.67 -9.84 2.16
C SER A 98 8.03 -8.60 2.75
N SER A 99 7.35 -8.77 3.87
CA SER A 99 6.62 -7.71 4.57
C SER A 99 6.85 -7.85 6.08
N PHE A 100 7.27 -6.76 6.71
CA PHE A 100 7.71 -6.74 8.10
C PHE A 100 7.25 -5.48 8.81
N ARG A 101 6.65 -5.64 9.99
CA ARG A 101 6.15 -4.51 10.80
C ARG A 101 7.26 -3.57 11.25
N GLY A 102 8.50 -4.06 11.37
CA GLY A 102 9.59 -3.27 11.90
C GLY A 102 9.31 -2.77 13.32
N LYS A 103 9.65 -1.51 13.58
CA LYS A 103 9.55 -0.88 14.90
C LYS A 103 8.20 -0.23 15.19
N ARG A 104 7.29 -0.19 14.21
CA ARG A 104 5.95 0.39 14.37
C ARG A 104 5.07 -0.50 15.27
N ALA A 105 4.08 0.12 15.90
CA ALA A 105 3.09 -0.60 16.73
C ALA A 105 2.14 -1.45 15.88
N THR A 106 1.73 -0.92 14.72
CA THR A 106 0.80 -1.49 13.75
C THR A 106 1.52 -1.81 12.43
N MET A 107 0.91 -2.70 11.63
CA MET A 107 1.29 -2.96 10.25
C MET A 107 0.21 -2.33 9.35
N GLU A 108 0.53 -1.19 8.74
CA GLU A 108 -0.39 -0.41 7.89
C GLU A 108 -0.09 -0.62 6.40
N ASP A 109 1.11 -1.10 6.08
CA ASP A 109 1.47 -1.62 4.75
C ASP A 109 0.56 -2.79 4.32
N CYS A 110 0.15 -2.76 3.06
CA CYS A 110 -0.46 -3.86 2.34
C CYS A 110 0.25 -4.10 1.01
N TYR A 111 0.06 -5.29 0.46
CA TYR A 111 0.45 -5.62 -0.91
C TYR A 111 -0.61 -6.49 -1.57
N ASP A 112 -0.65 -6.46 -2.90
CA ASP A 112 -1.46 -7.36 -3.72
C ASP A 112 -0.65 -7.86 -4.92
N ILE A 113 -0.85 -9.13 -5.26
CA ILE A 113 -0.19 -9.79 -6.39
C ILE A 113 -1.23 -10.64 -7.08
N LYS A 114 -1.56 -10.30 -8.33
CA LYS A 114 -2.55 -11.02 -9.14
C LYS A 114 -1.96 -11.43 -10.48
N THR A 115 -2.35 -12.62 -10.92
CA THR A 115 -2.01 -13.13 -12.26
C THR A 115 -3.28 -13.63 -12.92
N SER A 116 -3.47 -13.30 -14.19
CA SER A 116 -4.61 -13.71 -14.99
C SER A 116 -4.20 -13.92 -16.45
N LYS A 117 -5.07 -14.56 -17.24
CA LYS A 117 -4.96 -14.63 -18.69
C LYS A 117 -6.18 -13.92 -19.28
N ILE A 118 -5.94 -12.82 -19.99
CA ILE A 118 -7.00 -12.00 -20.61
C ILE A 118 -6.73 -11.99 -22.12
N ASN A 119 -7.71 -12.43 -22.92
CA ASN A 119 -7.58 -12.55 -24.38
C ASN A 119 -6.33 -13.32 -24.83
N GLY A 120 -5.94 -14.36 -24.08
CA GLY A 120 -4.75 -15.17 -24.34
C GLY A 120 -3.42 -14.54 -23.92
N GLN A 121 -3.41 -13.30 -23.43
CA GLN A 121 -2.22 -12.64 -22.90
C GLN A 121 -2.12 -12.85 -21.38
N THR A 122 -0.94 -13.23 -20.91
CA THR A 122 -0.64 -13.23 -19.48
C THR A 122 -0.62 -11.80 -18.97
N VAL A 123 -1.35 -11.57 -17.88
CA VAL A 123 -1.39 -10.30 -17.17
C VAL A 123 -0.94 -10.54 -15.73
N CYS A 124 0.06 -9.79 -15.27
CA CYS A 124 0.53 -9.81 -13.89
C CYS A 124 0.42 -8.40 -13.29
N LEU A 125 -0.12 -8.30 -12.08
CA LEU A 125 -0.26 -7.05 -11.35
C LEU A 125 0.41 -7.20 -9.99
N PHE A 126 1.27 -6.25 -9.64
CA PHE A 126 1.99 -6.19 -8.37
C PHE A 126 1.76 -4.82 -7.76
N GLY A 127 1.37 -4.74 -6.50
CA GLY A 127 1.06 -3.47 -5.84
C GLY A 127 1.54 -3.45 -4.40
N ILE A 128 2.12 -2.32 -4.00
CA ILE A 128 2.41 -1.98 -2.61
C ILE A 128 1.62 -0.74 -2.24
N PHE A 129 0.99 -0.80 -1.07
CA PHE A 129 0.12 0.22 -0.51
C PHE A 129 0.61 0.50 0.90
N ASP A 130 1.35 1.59 1.07
CA ASP A 130 1.87 2.04 2.36
C ASP A 130 0.78 2.88 3.02
N GLY A 131 0.27 2.41 4.16
CA GLY A 131 -0.87 3.02 4.85
C GLY A 131 -0.44 4.02 5.90
N HIS A 132 -1.20 5.11 6.05
CA HIS A 132 -0.98 6.10 7.10
C HIS A 132 -2.28 6.59 7.73
N GLY A 133 -2.24 6.85 9.03
CA GLY A 133 -3.43 7.22 9.79
C GLY A 133 -4.39 6.04 10.03
N GLY A 134 -3.91 4.81 9.80
CA GLY A 134 -4.67 3.57 9.81
C GLY A 134 -4.46 2.75 8.52
N SER A 135 -4.73 1.43 8.58
CA SER A 135 -4.51 0.50 7.46
C SER A 135 -5.63 0.49 6.41
N ARG A 136 -6.73 1.21 6.65
CA ARG A 136 -7.97 1.00 5.88
C ARG A 136 -7.87 1.38 4.42
N ALA A 137 -7.19 2.49 4.11
CA ALA A 137 -6.99 2.91 2.72
C ALA A 137 -6.16 1.85 1.98
N ALA A 138 -5.05 1.40 2.57
CA ALA A 138 -4.20 0.35 2.01
C ALA A 138 -4.95 -0.98 1.82
N GLU A 139 -5.76 -1.39 2.80
CA GLU A 139 -6.63 -2.59 2.73
C GLU A 139 -7.70 -2.46 1.64
N TYR A 140 -8.31 -1.29 1.49
CA TYR A 140 -9.29 -1.02 0.44
C TYR A 140 -8.66 -1.11 -0.95
N LEU A 141 -7.47 -0.54 -1.14
CA LEU A 141 -6.73 -0.64 -2.40
C LEU A 141 -6.40 -2.09 -2.74
N LYS A 142 -5.88 -2.86 -1.78
CA LYS A 142 -5.61 -4.29 -1.92
C LYS A 142 -6.85 -5.08 -2.38
N GLN A 143 -8.04 -4.72 -1.87
CA GLN A 143 -9.26 -5.44 -2.22
C GLN A 143 -9.84 -5.02 -3.58
N HIS A 144 -9.69 -3.76 -3.96
CA HIS A 144 -10.49 -3.19 -5.04
C HIS A 144 -9.71 -2.70 -6.26
N LEU A 145 -8.48 -2.22 -6.10
CA LEU A 145 -7.78 -1.50 -7.16
C LEU A 145 -7.54 -2.38 -8.39
N PHE A 146 -6.92 -3.55 -8.21
CA PHE A 146 -6.67 -4.47 -9.33
C PHE A 146 -7.94 -5.14 -9.84
N GLU A 147 -8.94 -5.37 -8.99
CA GLU A 147 -10.22 -5.94 -9.44
C GLU A 147 -10.99 -5.00 -10.36
N LYS A 148 -11.00 -3.69 -10.04
CA LYS A 148 -11.58 -2.66 -10.89
C LYS A 148 -10.77 -2.50 -12.17
N LEU A 149 -9.44 -2.47 -12.07
CA LEU A 149 -8.55 -2.30 -13.22
C LEU A 149 -8.74 -3.41 -14.25
N MET A 150 -8.74 -4.68 -13.83
CA MET A 150 -8.93 -5.82 -14.74
C MET A 150 -10.33 -5.85 -15.39
N LYS A 151 -11.33 -5.18 -14.80
CA LYS A 151 -12.69 -5.03 -15.35
C LYS A 151 -12.85 -3.76 -16.20
N HIS A 152 -11.83 -2.89 -16.24
CA HIS A 152 -11.90 -1.64 -16.98
C HIS A 152 -12.04 -1.93 -18.48
N PRO A 153 -13.01 -1.33 -19.21
CA PRO A 153 -13.23 -1.61 -20.63
C PRO A 153 -12.00 -1.36 -21.51
N GLN A 154 -11.16 -0.41 -21.10
CA GLN A 154 -9.93 -0.04 -21.83
C GLN A 154 -8.67 -0.73 -21.30
N PHE A 155 -8.77 -1.67 -20.36
CA PHE A 155 -7.59 -2.27 -19.73
C PHE A 155 -6.59 -2.86 -20.73
N MET A 156 -7.08 -3.54 -21.77
CA MET A 156 -6.24 -4.19 -22.79
C MET A 156 -5.99 -3.33 -24.03
N THR A 157 -6.66 -2.17 -24.18
CA THR A 157 -6.57 -1.33 -25.38
C THR A 157 -5.89 0.02 -25.12
N ASP A 158 -6.12 0.58 -23.93
CA ASP A 158 -5.45 1.78 -23.41
C ASP A 158 -5.22 1.59 -21.90
N THR A 159 -4.20 0.80 -21.58
CA THR A 159 -3.89 0.44 -20.19
C THR A 159 -3.54 1.66 -19.34
N LYS A 160 -2.91 2.69 -19.91
CA LYS A 160 -2.58 3.93 -19.17
C LYS A 160 -3.84 4.67 -18.74
N LEU A 161 -4.76 4.88 -19.68
CA LEU A 161 -6.04 5.50 -19.37
C LEU A 161 -6.81 4.68 -18.34
N ALA A 162 -6.88 3.36 -18.52
CA ALA A 162 -7.52 2.46 -17.57
C ALA A 162 -6.92 2.56 -16.16
N ILE A 163 -5.60 2.68 -16.03
CA ILE A 163 -4.92 2.89 -14.76
C ILE A 163 -5.33 4.23 -14.14
N SER A 164 -5.19 5.35 -14.87
CA SER A 164 -5.54 6.68 -14.36
C SER A 164 -7.00 6.76 -13.90
N GLU A 165 -7.95 6.32 -14.73
CA GLU A 165 -9.38 6.34 -14.39
C GLU A 165 -9.70 5.42 -13.22
N THR A 166 -9.09 4.22 -13.16
CA THR A 166 -9.30 3.30 -12.04
C THR A 166 -8.76 3.86 -10.72
N TYR A 167 -7.62 4.55 -10.74
CA TYR A 167 -7.04 5.19 -9.55
C TYR A 167 -7.97 6.27 -9.02
N GLN A 168 -8.39 7.20 -9.88
CA GLN A 168 -9.32 8.26 -9.51
C GLN A 168 -10.65 7.71 -8.97
N GLN A 169 -11.24 6.74 -9.67
CA GLN A 169 -12.50 6.14 -9.24
C GLN A 169 -12.36 5.37 -7.92
N THR A 170 -11.26 4.65 -7.73
CA THR A 170 -11.02 3.89 -6.49
C THR A 170 -10.86 4.81 -5.29
N ASP A 171 -10.20 5.95 -5.47
CA ASP A 171 -10.09 6.99 -4.43
C ASP A 171 -11.45 7.61 -4.08
N ALA A 172 -12.24 7.99 -5.09
CA ALA A 172 -13.59 8.50 -4.89
C ALA A 172 -14.47 7.49 -4.13
N ASP A 173 -14.45 6.22 -4.55
CA ASP A 173 -15.23 5.16 -3.91
C ASP A 173 -14.77 4.90 -2.47
N PHE A 174 -13.47 4.99 -2.18
CA PHE A 174 -12.96 4.87 -0.81
C PHE A 174 -13.47 6.01 0.07
N LEU A 175 -13.39 7.25 -0.41
CA LEU A 175 -13.92 8.42 0.30
C LEU A 175 -15.44 8.33 0.49
N ASP A 176 -16.19 7.79 -0.47
CA ASP A 176 -17.65 7.65 -0.32
C ASP A 176 -18.04 6.47 0.59
N SER A 177 -17.17 5.47 0.75
CA SER A 177 -17.41 4.32 1.63
C SER A 177 -17.38 4.65 3.12
N GLU A 178 -16.76 5.77 3.49
CA GLU A 178 -16.61 6.19 4.89
C GLU A 178 -17.72 7.15 5.34
N ARG A 179 -18.45 6.75 6.39
CA ARG A 179 -19.53 7.54 7.00
C ARG A 179 -19.03 8.45 8.10
N ASP A 180 -17.92 8.11 8.75
CA ASP A 180 -17.24 8.92 9.74
C ASP A 180 -16.29 9.92 9.05
N THR A 181 -16.76 11.16 8.92
CA THR A 181 -16.01 12.24 8.27
C THR A 181 -14.75 12.67 9.04
N TYR A 182 -14.55 12.19 10.27
CA TYR A 182 -13.34 12.51 11.06
C TYR A 182 -12.18 11.54 10.83
N ARG A 183 -12.42 10.43 10.13
CA ARG A 183 -11.36 9.50 9.73
C ARG A 183 -10.66 10.01 8.48
N ASP A 184 -9.33 10.07 8.56
CA ASP A 184 -8.46 10.66 7.52
C ASP A 184 -7.31 9.72 7.15
N ASP A 185 -7.59 8.41 7.14
CA ASP A 185 -6.68 7.38 6.63
C ASP A 185 -6.28 7.71 5.18
N GLY A 186 -5.06 7.34 4.80
CA GLY A 186 -4.62 7.39 3.43
C GLY A 186 -3.62 6.29 3.11
N SER A 187 -3.28 6.18 1.84
CA SER A 187 -2.27 5.23 1.40
C SER A 187 -1.58 5.67 0.12
N THR A 188 -0.32 5.26 -0.02
CA THR A 188 0.39 5.26 -1.31
C THR A 188 -0.16 4.17 -2.23
N ALA A 189 0.22 4.21 -3.50
CA ALA A 189 0.15 3.05 -4.37
C ALA A 189 1.34 3.09 -5.34
N SER A 190 2.20 2.09 -5.25
CA SER A 190 3.23 1.82 -6.26
C SER A 190 2.89 0.49 -6.90
N THR A 191 2.49 0.52 -8.18
CA THR A 191 2.03 -0.67 -8.90
C THR A 191 2.80 -0.92 -10.17
N ALA A 192 3.00 -2.19 -10.50
CA ALA A 192 3.53 -2.68 -11.76
C ALA A 192 2.49 -3.59 -12.42
N VAL A 193 2.06 -3.24 -13.63
CA VAL A 193 1.09 -3.97 -14.44
C VAL A 193 1.79 -4.45 -15.70
N LEU A 194 1.99 -5.74 -15.83
CA LEU A 194 2.60 -6.38 -17.00
C LEU A 194 1.50 -7.01 -17.85
N VAL A 195 1.32 -6.49 -19.07
CA VAL A 195 0.39 -7.03 -20.08
C VAL A 195 1.22 -7.62 -21.22
N GLY A 196 1.27 -8.95 -21.31
CA GLY A 196 2.22 -9.62 -22.21
C GLY A 196 3.66 -9.28 -21.81
N ASN A 197 4.37 -8.51 -22.64
CA ASN A 197 5.71 -8.00 -22.37
C ASN A 197 5.74 -6.49 -22.09
N HIS A 198 4.59 -5.81 -22.08
CA HIS A 198 4.52 -4.36 -21.83
C HIS A 198 4.27 -4.10 -20.35
N LEU A 199 5.25 -3.49 -19.70
CA LEU A 199 5.19 -3.11 -18.28
C LEU A 199 4.71 -1.66 -18.16
N TYR A 200 3.74 -1.43 -17.27
CA TYR A 200 3.29 -0.12 -16.83
C TYR A 200 3.56 0.00 -15.33
N VAL A 201 4.31 1.02 -14.92
CA VAL A 201 4.53 1.37 -13.52
C VAL A 201 3.76 2.64 -13.22
N ALA A 202 2.86 2.58 -12.27
CA ALA A 202 2.03 3.70 -11.84
C ALA A 202 2.28 3.99 -10.35
N ASN A 203 2.55 5.26 -10.03
CA ASN A 203 2.89 5.68 -8.67
C ASN A 203 2.00 6.81 -8.16
N VAL A 204 1.58 6.69 -6.90
CA VAL A 204 0.94 7.72 -6.07
C VAL A 204 1.61 7.66 -4.69
N GLY A 205 2.21 8.75 -4.24
CA GLY A 205 2.97 8.80 -2.97
C GLY A 205 4.46 8.55 -3.14
N ASP A 206 5.11 8.05 -2.09
CA ASP A 206 6.56 7.92 -1.94
C ASP A 206 7.04 6.48 -1.69
N SER A 207 6.15 5.49 -1.86
CA SER A 207 6.58 4.16 -2.28
C SER A 207 7.20 4.26 -3.67
N ARG A 208 8.10 3.32 -4.01
CA ARG A 208 8.89 3.42 -5.24
C ARG A 208 9.08 2.05 -5.90
N THR A 209 9.14 2.11 -7.23
CA THR A 209 9.49 1.01 -8.12
C THR A 209 10.74 1.36 -8.92
N ILE A 210 11.70 0.42 -8.95
CA ILE A 210 12.88 0.46 -9.80
C ILE A 210 12.96 -0.83 -10.64
N ILE A 211 13.71 -0.77 -11.74
CA ILE A 211 14.07 -1.93 -12.55
C ILE A 211 15.58 -2.05 -12.68
N SER A 212 16.11 -3.26 -12.58
CA SER A 212 17.51 -3.55 -12.94
C SER A 212 17.61 -3.73 -14.45
N LYS A 213 18.46 -2.92 -15.08
CA LYS A 213 18.82 -3.06 -16.50
C LYS A 213 20.32 -3.21 -16.63
N ALA A 214 20.78 -4.35 -17.15
CA ALA A 214 22.20 -4.68 -17.28
C ALA A 214 23.00 -4.37 -16.00
N GLY A 215 22.42 -4.69 -14.83
CA GLY A 215 23.03 -4.48 -13.52
C GLY A 215 22.97 -3.07 -12.94
N LYS A 216 22.27 -2.13 -13.58
CA LYS A 216 22.09 -0.75 -13.08
C LYS A 216 20.65 -0.52 -12.63
N ALA A 217 20.48 0.27 -11.57
CA ALA A 217 19.16 0.66 -11.12
C ALA A 217 18.58 1.79 -11.97
N ILE A 218 17.41 1.55 -12.57
CA ILE A 218 16.63 2.57 -13.28
C ILE A 218 15.34 2.81 -12.50
N PRO A 219 15.10 4.01 -11.96
CA PRO A 219 13.82 4.34 -11.34
C PRO A 219 12.72 4.37 -12.41
N LEU A 220 11.62 3.68 -12.15
CA LEU A 220 10.39 3.71 -12.98
C LEU A 220 9.29 4.57 -12.35
N SER A 221 9.60 5.20 -11.22
CA SER A 221 8.74 6.12 -10.49
C SER A 221 9.62 7.16 -9.78
N GLU A 222 9.05 8.33 -9.53
CA GLU A 222 9.65 9.37 -8.71
C GLU A 222 8.71 9.62 -7.52
N ASP A 223 9.28 9.80 -6.33
CA ASP A 223 8.50 10.00 -5.12
C ASP A 223 7.77 11.34 -5.17
N HIS A 224 6.48 11.31 -4.83
CA HIS A 224 5.65 12.49 -4.73
C HIS A 224 5.89 13.21 -3.40
N LYS A 225 7.04 13.88 -3.27
CA LYS A 225 7.38 14.68 -2.09
C LYS A 225 6.86 16.11 -2.22
N PRO A 226 6.37 16.76 -1.13
CA PRO A 226 5.79 18.11 -1.21
C PRO A 226 6.73 19.20 -1.72
N ASN A 227 8.05 19.00 -1.66
CA ASN A 227 9.05 19.93 -2.18
C ASN A 227 9.45 19.69 -3.64
N ARG A 228 8.91 18.66 -4.32
CA ARG A 228 9.09 18.51 -5.77
C ARG A 228 8.46 19.71 -6.46
N SER A 229 9.18 20.32 -7.42
CA SER A 229 8.85 21.68 -7.87
C SER A 229 7.45 21.80 -8.48
N ASP A 230 7.00 20.79 -9.22
CA ASP A 230 5.69 20.71 -9.85
C ASP A 230 4.58 20.43 -8.81
N GLU A 231 4.82 19.51 -7.87
CA GLU A 231 3.89 19.19 -6.79
C GLU A 231 3.66 20.38 -5.87
N ARG A 232 4.74 21.07 -5.48
CA ARG A 232 4.66 22.29 -4.69
C ARG A 232 3.83 23.36 -5.38
N LYS A 233 4.09 23.60 -6.67
CA LYS A 233 3.31 24.57 -7.47
C LYS A 233 1.84 24.18 -7.53
N ARG A 234 1.53 22.90 -7.73
CA ARG A 234 0.14 22.39 -7.76
C ARG A 234 -0.57 22.63 -6.42
N ILE A 235 0.09 22.31 -5.30
CA ILE A 235 -0.44 22.51 -3.94
C ILE A 235 -0.69 24.00 -3.67
N GLU A 236 0.31 24.85 -3.91
CA GLU A 236 0.22 26.29 -3.63
C GLU A 236 -0.80 26.99 -4.56
N SER A 237 -0.91 26.57 -5.82
CA SER A 237 -1.92 27.08 -6.76
C SER A 237 -3.35 26.70 -6.36
N ALA A 238 -3.52 25.57 -5.67
CA ALA A 238 -4.80 25.17 -5.09
C ALA A 238 -5.10 25.88 -3.75
N GLY A 239 -4.22 26.77 -3.27
CA GLY A 239 -4.37 27.48 -2.00
C GLY A 239 -3.82 26.73 -0.79
N GLY A 240 -3.10 25.63 -1.00
CA GLY A 240 -2.41 24.88 0.04
C GLY A 240 -1.08 25.49 0.43
N VAL A 241 -0.47 24.96 1.50
CA VAL A 241 0.84 25.40 1.99
C VAL A 241 1.77 24.20 2.11
N VAL A 242 3.01 24.35 1.64
CA VAL A 242 4.09 23.40 1.88
C VAL A 242 5.02 23.97 2.95
N MET A 243 5.24 23.23 4.03
CA MET A 243 6.09 23.66 5.14
C MET A 243 7.09 22.60 5.57
N TRP A 244 8.23 23.05 6.10
CA TRP A 244 9.24 22.18 6.67
C TRP A 244 8.97 21.95 8.16
N ALA A 245 8.76 20.70 8.56
CA ALA A 245 8.60 20.25 9.94
C ALA A 245 9.27 18.88 10.14
N GLY A 246 10.61 18.90 10.18
CA GLY A 246 11.47 17.70 10.15
C GLY A 246 11.59 17.07 8.75
N THR A 247 10.51 17.15 7.96
CA THR A 247 10.45 16.89 6.52
C THR A 247 9.46 17.86 5.88
N TRP A 248 9.41 17.93 4.55
CA TRP A 248 8.44 18.75 3.83
C TRP A 248 7.05 18.15 3.93
N ARG A 249 6.05 18.97 4.28
CA ARG A 249 4.67 18.53 4.54
C ARG A 249 3.63 19.43 3.88
N VAL A 250 2.56 18.83 3.36
CA VAL A 250 1.34 19.52 2.92
C VAL A 250 0.52 19.90 4.14
N GLY A 251 0.24 21.20 4.30
CA GLY A 251 -0.52 21.74 5.43
C GLY A 251 0.13 21.50 6.80
N GLY A 252 1.41 21.13 6.84
CA GLY A 252 2.10 20.70 8.06
C GLY A 252 1.78 19.29 8.55
N VAL A 253 0.95 18.55 7.81
CA VAL A 253 0.44 17.23 8.21
C VAL A 253 1.11 16.11 7.42
N LEU A 254 0.89 16.04 6.11
CA LEU A 254 1.26 14.87 5.30
C LEU A 254 2.61 15.06 4.61
N ALA A 255 3.50 14.06 4.70
CA ALA A 255 4.88 14.11 4.17
C ALA A 255 5.01 13.72 2.68
N MET A 256 3.88 13.55 1.99
CA MET A 256 3.76 13.25 0.57
C MET A 256 2.70 14.15 -0.07
N SER A 257 2.82 14.42 -1.37
CA SER A 257 1.94 15.32 -2.11
C SER A 257 0.79 14.63 -2.82
N ARG A 258 0.86 13.30 -2.98
CA ARG A 258 -0.16 12.46 -3.60
C ARG A 258 -0.43 11.26 -2.71
N ALA A 259 -1.69 10.89 -2.57
CA ALA A 259 -2.16 9.74 -1.79
C ALA A 259 -3.62 9.42 -2.15
N PHE A 260 -4.00 8.18 -1.95
CA PHE A 260 -5.39 7.77 -1.81
C PHE A 260 -5.91 8.17 -0.42
N GLY A 261 -7.20 8.46 -0.31
CA GLY A 261 -7.81 8.91 0.94
C GLY A 261 -7.43 10.34 1.29
N ASN A 262 -7.10 10.58 2.57
CA ASN A 262 -6.81 11.91 3.11
C ASN A 262 -7.88 12.95 2.77
N ARG A 263 -9.14 12.64 3.11
CA ARG A 263 -10.32 13.48 2.88
C ARG A 263 -10.07 14.95 3.22
N MET A 264 -9.46 15.22 4.36
CA MET A 264 -9.25 16.58 4.86
C MET A 264 -8.23 17.39 4.03
N LEU A 265 -7.36 16.70 3.29
CA LEU A 265 -6.34 17.29 2.44
C LEU A 265 -6.61 17.09 0.95
N LYS A 266 -7.75 16.52 0.54
CA LYS A 266 -7.99 16.08 -0.84
C LYS A 266 -7.94 17.20 -1.89
N GLN A 267 -8.20 18.44 -1.50
CA GLN A 267 -7.98 19.62 -2.35
C GLN A 267 -6.52 19.77 -2.80
N PHE A 268 -5.57 19.28 -1.99
CA PHE A 268 -4.12 19.43 -2.20
C PHE A 268 -3.42 18.11 -2.45
N VAL A 269 -3.99 16.99 -2.01
CA VAL A 269 -3.41 15.64 -2.10
C VAL A 269 -4.26 14.82 -3.07
N VAL A 270 -3.73 14.58 -4.26
CA VAL A 270 -4.46 13.91 -5.35
C VAL A 270 -4.07 12.44 -5.46
N ALA A 271 -4.98 11.61 -5.99
CA ALA A 271 -4.71 10.19 -6.29
C ALA A 271 -4.38 9.95 -7.78
N GLU A 272 -4.05 11.01 -8.53
CA GLU A 272 -3.65 10.87 -9.93
C GLU A 272 -2.26 10.23 -10.03
N PRO A 273 -2.11 9.07 -10.69
CA PRO A 273 -0.82 8.42 -10.82
C PRO A 273 0.09 9.10 -11.83
N GLU A 274 1.40 9.01 -11.59
CA GLU A 274 2.39 9.12 -12.67
C GLU A 274 2.68 7.75 -13.24
N ILE A 275 2.58 7.62 -14.56
CA ILE A 275 2.71 6.34 -15.26
C ILE A 275 3.93 6.37 -16.19
N GLN A 276 4.85 5.45 -15.96
CA GLN A 276 5.92 5.12 -16.91
C GLN A 276 5.68 3.74 -17.49
N ASP A 277 6.07 3.52 -18.74
CA ASP A 277 5.90 2.23 -19.39
C ASP A 277 7.14 1.82 -20.20
N ARG A 278 7.35 0.51 -20.31
CA ARG A 278 8.51 -0.11 -20.97
C ARG A 278 8.10 -1.43 -21.60
N GLU A 279 8.64 -1.70 -22.77
CA GLU A 279 8.65 -3.06 -23.32
C GLU A 279 9.80 -3.84 -22.69
N ILE A 280 9.48 -4.98 -22.07
CA ILE A 280 10.45 -5.83 -21.40
C ILE A 280 11.18 -6.67 -22.44
N ASN A 281 12.50 -6.50 -22.47
CA ASN A 281 13.46 -7.20 -23.31
C ASN A 281 14.55 -7.87 -22.45
N GLU A 282 15.50 -8.54 -23.10
CA GLU A 282 16.57 -9.33 -22.45
C GLU A 282 17.50 -8.54 -21.52
N GLU A 283 17.56 -7.20 -21.65
CA GLU A 283 18.41 -6.36 -20.82
C GLU A 283 17.83 -6.13 -19.42
N PHE A 284 16.53 -6.33 -19.24
CA PHE A 284 15.83 -6.11 -17.98
C PHE A 284 15.82 -7.38 -17.12
N GLU A 285 16.45 -7.32 -15.96
CA GLU A 285 16.68 -8.52 -15.13
C GLU A 285 15.55 -8.73 -14.11
N PHE A 286 15.17 -7.69 -13.36
CA PHE A 286 14.13 -7.76 -12.34
C PHE A 286 13.61 -6.39 -11.92
N LEU A 287 12.41 -6.36 -11.36
CA LEU A 287 11.80 -5.22 -10.68
C LEU A 287 11.97 -5.31 -9.17
N VAL A 288 12.06 -4.16 -8.51
CA VAL A 288 11.89 -4.03 -7.06
C VAL A 288 10.84 -2.95 -6.81
N LEU A 289 9.76 -3.33 -6.13
CA LEU A 289 8.75 -2.42 -5.61
C LEU A 289 8.88 -2.44 -4.08
N ALA A 290 8.90 -1.29 -3.42
CA ALA A 290 8.87 -1.26 -1.95
C ALA A 290 8.18 0.00 -1.37
N SER A 291 7.77 -0.07 -0.11
CA SER A 291 7.38 1.10 0.71
C SER A 291 8.59 1.95 1.08
N ASP A 292 8.36 3.16 1.59
CA ASP A 292 9.44 4.09 1.95
C ASP A 292 10.31 3.56 3.10
N GLY A 293 9.76 2.67 3.94
CA GLY A 293 10.49 1.94 4.96
C GLY A 293 11.71 1.17 4.44
N LEU A 294 11.75 0.85 3.14
CA LEU A 294 12.96 0.41 2.45
C LEU A 294 13.77 1.60 1.89
N TRP A 295 13.13 2.45 1.07
CA TRP A 295 13.80 3.47 0.26
C TRP A 295 14.46 4.59 1.07
N ASP A 296 14.02 4.83 2.30
CA ASP A 296 14.61 5.82 3.21
C ASP A 296 16.04 5.45 3.63
N VAL A 297 16.41 4.16 3.57
CA VAL A 297 17.69 3.65 4.07
C VAL A 297 18.45 2.75 3.08
N VAL A 298 17.81 2.35 1.98
CA VAL A 298 18.41 1.57 0.89
C VAL A 298 18.37 2.37 -0.41
N PRO A 299 19.51 2.91 -0.88
CA PRO A 299 19.61 3.53 -2.19
C PRO A 299 19.28 2.56 -3.34
N ASN A 300 18.81 3.09 -4.48
CA ASN A 300 18.39 2.26 -5.62
C ASN A 300 19.48 1.28 -6.10
N GLU A 301 20.74 1.74 -6.19
CA GLU A 301 21.87 0.89 -6.64
C GLU A 301 22.22 -0.20 -5.61
N ASP A 302 22.08 0.09 -4.32
CA ASP A 302 22.24 -0.90 -3.27
C ASP A 302 21.15 -1.96 -3.37
N ALA A 303 19.90 -1.57 -3.61
CA ALA A 303 18.79 -2.50 -3.77
C ALA A 303 19.03 -3.47 -4.94
N VAL A 304 19.47 -2.97 -6.09
CA VAL A 304 19.87 -3.82 -7.23
C VAL A 304 21.03 -4.74 -6.87
N SER A 305 22.07 -4.22 -6.22
CA SER A 305 23.23 -5.02 -5.83
C SER A 305 22.88 -6.15 -4.87
N LEU A 306 22.01 -5.87 -3.90
CA LEU A 306 21.55 -6.86 -2.92
C LEU A 306 20.67 -7.93 -3.55
N ALA A 307 19.71 -7.52 -4.39
CA ALA A 307 18.78 -8.43 -5.06
C ALA A 307 19.45 -9.32 -6.11
N ARG A 308 20.50 -8.83 -6.80
CA ARG A 308 21.24 -9.61 -7.81
C ARG A 308 21.96 -10.82 -7.25
N VAL A 309 22.36 -10.78 -5.98
CA VAL A 309 23.08 -11.89 -5.33
C VAL A 309 22.18 -13.10 -5.10
N GLU A 310 20.87 -12.88 -4.98
CA GLU A 310 19.91 -13.94 -4.67
C GLU A 310 19.19 -14.41 -5.94
N GLU A 311 19.29 -15.71 -6.26
CA GLU A 311 18.60 -16.28 -7.42
C GLU A 311 17.07 -16.27 -7.23
N GLU A 312 16.62 -16.72 -6.06
CA GLU A 312 15.20 -16.80 -5.71
C GLU A 312 14.65 -15.43 -5.25
N PRO A 313 13.60 -14.90 -5.90
CA PRO A 313 13.07 -13.57 -5.58
C PRO A 313 12.56 -13.40 -4.14
N GLU A 314 12.07 -14.47 -3.50
CA GLU A 314 11.62 -14.40 -2.10
C GLU A 314 12.80 -14.09 -1.17
N THR A 315 13.94 -14.77 -1.37
CA THR A 315 15.16 -14.50 -0.62
C THR A 315 15.70 -13.09 -0.92
N ALA A 316 15.61 -12.63 -2.18
CA ALA A 316 15.96 -11.26 -2.54
C ALA A 316 15.11 -10.23 -1.78
N ALA A 317 13.78 -10.41 -1.77
CA ALA A 317 12.86 -9.52 -1.08
C ALA A 317 13.12 -9.51 0.44
N ARG A 318 13.36 -10.69 1.04
CA ARG A 318 13.68 -10.81 2.47
C ARG A 318 15.01 -10.15 2.82
N LYS A 319 16.04 -10.34 2.01
CA LYS A 319 17.34 -9.68 2.22
C LYS A 319 17.22 -8.16 2.16
N LEU A 320 16.40 -7.63 1.26
CA LEU A 320 16.12 -6.21 1.14
C LEU A 320 15.44 -5.66 2.40
N THR A 321 14.39 -6.32 2.90
CA THR A 321 13.68 -5.89 4.12
C THR A 321 14.54 -6.01 5.38
N GLU A 322 15.30 -7.10 5.53
CA GLU A 322 16.26 -7.30 6.63
C GLU A 322 17.38 -6.24 6.60
N THR A 323 17.87 -5.90 5.41
CA THR A 323 18.89 -4.86 5.23
C THR A 323 18.35 -3.50 5.61
N ALA A 324 17.13 -3.15 5.18
CA ALA A 324 16.50 -1.89 5.55
C ALA A 324 16.32 -1.78 7.07
N PHE A 325 15.83 -2.83 7.73
CA PHE A 325 15.71 -2.86 9.18
C PHE A 325 17.06 -2.70 9.88
N THR A 326 18.09 -3.44 9.44
CA THR A 326 19.46 -3.38 9.99
C THR A 326 20.10 -2.01 9.79
N ARG A 327 19.82 -1.34 8.67
CA ARG A 327 20.27 0.04 8.39
C ARG A 327 19.48 1.10 9.16
N GLY A 328 18.57 0.69 10.03
CA GLY A 328 17.94 1.56 11.01
C GLY A 328 16.53 2.02 10.65
N SER A 329 15.90 1.47 9.60
CA SER A 329 14.50 1.76 9.30
C SER A 329 13.64 1.62 10.55
N ALA A 330 12.78 2.61 10.75
CA ALA A 330 11.85 2.67 11.87
C ALA A 330 10.41 2.39 11.44
N ASP A 331 10.21 2.04 10.17
CA ASP A 331 8.89 1.91 9.55
C ASP A 331 8.41 0.46 9.38
N ASN A 332 7.18 0.30 8.89
CA ASN A 332 6.78 -0.90 8.16
C ASN A 332 7.62 -1.01 6.89
N ILE A 333 7.95 -2.24 6.51
CA ILE A 333 8.83 -2.49 5.36
C ILE A 333 8.21 -3.60 4.53
N THR A 334 7.76 -3.26 3.32
CA THR A 334 7.21 -4.21 2.36
C THR A 334 7.97 -4.10 1.06
N CYS A 335 8.36 -5.24 0.50
CA CYS A 335 9.13 -5.33 -0.72
C CYS A 335 8.62 -6.48 -1.59
N ILE A 336 8.51 -6.23 -2.89
CA ILE A 336 8.25 -7.24 -3.93
C ILE A 336 9.42 -7.22 -4.91
N VAL A 337 9.94 -8.39 -5.25
CA VAL A 337 10.93 -8.59 -6.30
C VAL A 337 10.33 -9.46 -7.39
N VAL A 338 10.37 -8.99 -8.63
CA VAL A 338 9.88 -9.74 -9.81
C VAL A 338 11.05 -9.96 -10.76
N ARG A 339 11.48 -11.19 -10.95
CA ARG A 339 12.58 -11.55 -11.84
C ARG A 339 12.03 -12.00 -13.20
N PHE A 340 12.60 -11.46 -14.27
CA PHE A 340 12.27 -11.86 -15.64
C PHE A 340 13.21 -12.98 -16.09
N HIS A 341 12.65 -14.01 -16.71
CA HIS A 341 13.40 -15.14 -17.27
C HIS A 341 13.33 -15.08 -18.78
N HIS A 342 14.42 -14.62 -19.38
CA HIS A 342 14.58 -14.60 -20.83
C HIS A 342 15.10 -15.97 -21.25
N GLY A 343 14.18 -16.87 -21.60
CA GLY A 343 14.56 -18.13 -22.22
C GLY A 343 15.29 -17.83 -23.54
N LYS A 344 16.50 -18.37 -23.72
CA LYS A 344 17.03 -18.54 -25.07
C LYS A 344 16.02 -19.38 -25.81
N ALA A 345 15.40 -18.84 -26.87
CA ALA A 345 14.85 -19.72 -27.88
C ALA A 345 16.02 -20.60 -28.35
N ASP A 346 16.01 -21.90 -28.05
CA ASP A 346 16.99 -22.82 -28.61
C ASP A 346 16.87 -22.72 -30.14
N PRO A 347 17.86 -22.17 -30.86
CA PRO A 347 17.91 -22.31 -32.29
C PRO A 347 18.50 -23.69 -32.52
N LEU A 348 17.67 -24.70 -32.76
CA LEU A 348 17.97 -25.92 -33.56
C LEU A 348 16.84 -26.95 -33.39
N ASN A 349 15.79 -26.77 -34.19
CA ASN A 349 15.01 -27.88 -34.72
C ASN A 349 14.61 -27.55 -36.16
N SER A 350 15.63 -27.27 -36.97
CA SER A 350 15.55 -27.28 -38.43
C SER A 350 16.82 -27.96 -38.92
N ASP A 351 16.82 -29.29 -38.87
CA ASP A 351 17.53 -30.16 -39.82
C ASP A 351 17.34 -31.61 -39.42
N SER A 352 16.28 -32.22 -39.95
CA SER A 352 16.25 -33.66 -40.30
C SER A 352 14.97 -33.97 -41.08
N GLN A 353 14.81 -33.33 -42.23
CA GLN A 353 14.07 -33.91 -43.36
C GLN A 353 14.74 -33.49 -44.68
N ALA A 354 15.66 -34.34 -45.15
CA ALA A 354 15.89 -34.66 -46.56
C ALA A 354 16.85 -35.85 -46.64
#